data_AF-A0A521AM90-F1
#
_entry.id   AF-A0A521AM90-F1
#
_cell.length_a   1.000
_cell.length_b   1.000
_cell.length_c   1.000
_cell.angle_alpha   90.00
_cell.angle_beta   90.00
_cell.angle_gamma   90.00
#
_symmetry.space_group_name_H-M   'P 1'
#
loop_
_entity.id
_entity.type
_entity.pdbx_description
1 polymer ?
#
loop_
_entity_poly.entity_id
_entity_poly.type
_entity_poly.pdbx_seq_one_letter_code
_entity_poly.pdbx_strand_id
1 'polypeptide(L)'
;MRFVSFFLLSMLFVACSGSTPENLSEEVDQLLADDSYQEAIQLLENANAEETAEDLAELKEKTYLNYGLYLEYRGPEDSSMRDRMTSALEQYIKVLEINPDNQKARSEIKQIMGIYQTMPDRSPGEEILQDLEALGIEY
;
A
#
# COMPACT_ATOMS: atom_id res chain seq x y z
N MET A 1 -14.92 43.90 32.52
CA MET A 1 -15.69 43.17 31.49
C MET A 1 -14.71 42.65 30.46
N ARG A 2 -14.92 41.40 30.04
CA ARG A 2 -13.93 40.51 29.42
C ARG A 2 -13.42 41.02 28.07
N PHE A 3 -12.10 41.09 27.91
CA PHE A 3 -11.45 41.27 26.62
C PHE A 3 -11.70 40.03 25.75
N VAL A 4 -12.29 40.26 24.59
CA VAL A 4 -12.53 39.25 23.55
C VAL A 4 -11.18 38.85 22.97
N SER A 5 -10.74 37.62 23.26
CA SER A 5 -9.54 37.04 22.68
C SER A 5 -9.96 36.19 21.48
N PHE A 6 -9.89 36.78 20.29
CA PHE A 6 -9.99 36.07 19.01
C PHE A 6 -8.68 35.29 18.82
N PHE A 7 -8.64 34.05 19.30
CA PHE A 7 -7.61 33.09 18.89
C PHE A 7 -8.05 32.49 17.56
N LEU A 8 -7.71 33.19 16.48
CA LEU A 8 -7.75 32.68 15.11
C LEU A 8 -6.71 31.57 15.02
N LEU A 9 -7.16 30.34 15.31
CA LEU A 9 -6.38 29.13 15.11
C LEU A 9 -6.34 28.84 13.60
N SER A 10 -5.48 29.56 12.88
CA SER A 10 -5.05 29.18 11.54
C SER A 10 -4.24 27.88 11.65
N MET A 11 -4.93 26.74 11.62
CA MET A 11 -4.27 25.46 11.32
C MET A 11 -3.66 25.56 9.92
N LEU A 12 -2.35 25.52 9.91
CA LEU A 12 -1.48 25.50 8.75
C LEU A 12 -1.81 24.27 7.90
N PHE A 13 -2.36 24.49 6.71
CA PHE A 13 -2.21 23.54 5.61
C PHE A 13 -0.75 23.63 5.13
N VAL A 14 0.16 22.90 5.79
CA VAL A 14 1.42 22.53 5.16
C VAL A 14 1.08 21.42 4.17
N ALA A 15 0.52 21.81 3.03
CA ALA A 15 0.59 20.99 1.84
C ALA A 15 2.05 21.07 1.38
N CYS A 16 2.85 20.06 1.74
CA CYS A 16 4.12 19.83 1.03
C CYS A 16 3.75 19.46 -0.41
N SER A 17 3.54 20.47 -1.25
CA SER A 17 3.61 20.35 -2.70
C SER A 17 5.09 20.35 -3.07
N GLY A 18 5.76 19.22 -2.80
CA GLY A 18 7.01 18.94 -3.48
C GLY A 18 6.70 18.70 -4.95
N SER A 19 7.48 19.28 -5.86
CA SER A 19 7.40 18.93 -7.27
C SER A 19 7.72 17.45 -7.45
N THR A 20 7.08 16.81 -8.42
CA THR A 20 7.39 15.44 -8.81
C THR A 20 8.88 15.34 -9.22
N PRO A 21 9.66 14.40 -8.66
CA PRO A 21 11.06 14.24 -9.06
C PRO A 21 11.18 13.90 -10.55
N GLU A 22 12.16 14.52 -11.23
CA GLU A 22 12.42 14.25 -12.65
C GLU A 22 12.80 12.77 -12.90
N ASN A 23 13.45 12.11 -11.93
CA ASN A 23 13.89 10.72 -11.98
C ASN A 23 13.04 9.79 -11.09
N LEU A 24 11.72 10.03 -11.05
CA LEU A 24 10.78 9.32 -10.18
C LEU A 24 10.95 7.79 -10.18
N SER A 25 11.08 7.15 -11.35
CA SER A 25 11.24 5.69 -11.42
C SER A 25 12.51 5.19 -10.75
N GLU A 26 13.63 5.92 -10.87
CA GLU A 26 14.90 5.53 -10.26
C GLU A 26 14.85 5.69 -8.74
N GLU A 27 14.20 6.76 -8.25
CA GLU A 27 14.02 6.99 -6.82
C GLU A 27 13.11 5.92 -6.19
N VAL A 28 12.01 5.56 -6.85
CA VAL A 28 11.16 4.44 -6.44
C VAL A 28 11.98 3.14 -6.40
N ASP A 29 12.75 2.84 -7.44
CA ASP A 29 13.54 1.61 -7.49
C ASP A 29 14.58 1.53 -6.36
N GLN A 30 15.20 2.65 -6.01
CA GLN A 30 16.11 2.74 -4.87
C GLN A 30 15.37 2.48 -3.55
N LEU A 31 14.21 3.10 -3.34
CA LEU A 31 13.39 2.90 -2.14
C LEU A 31 12.94 1.44 -2.00
N LEU A 32 12.57 0.78 -3.11
CA LEU A 32 12.23 -0.65 -3.10
C LEU A 32 13.43 -1.53 -2.76
N ALA A 33 14.62 -1.21 -3.29
CA ALA A 33 15.85 -1.93 -2.97
C ALA A 33 16.26 -1.83 -1.50
N ASP A 34 15.89 -0.71 -0.85
CA ASP A 34 16.15 -0.44 0.56
C ASP A 34 15.03 -0.94 1.50
N ASP A 35 14.03 -1.67 0.98
CA ASP A 35 12.81 -2.09 1.69
C ASP A 35 11.98 -0.89 2.26
N SER A 36 12.19 0.33 1.74
CA SER A 36 11.51 1.58 2.12
C SER A 36 10.16 1.76 1.39
N TYR A 37 9.29 0.76 1.46
CA TYR A 37 8.04 0.71 0.69
C TYR A 37 7.06 1.85 1.02
N GLN A 38 6.95 2.24 2.29
CA GLN A 38 6.03 3.30 2.72
C GLN A 38 6.44 4.67 2.16
N GLU A 39 7.74 4.93 2.11
CA GLU A 39 8.30 6.14 1.51
C GLU A 39 8.06 6.13 -0.01
N ALA A 40 8.25 4.99 -0.68
CA ALA A 40 7.95 4.84 -2.11
C ALA A 40 6.46 5.10 -2.41
N ILE A 41 5.56 4.55 -1.59
CA ILE A 41 4.11 4.80 -1.72
C ILE A 41 3.81 6.28 -1.51
N GLN A 42 4.35 6.90 -0.46
CA GLN A 42 4.12 8.32 -0.19
C GLN A 42 4.64 9.20 -1.32
N LEU A 43 5.81 8.86 -1.89
CA LEU A 43 6.36 9.56 -3.05
C LEU A 43 5.40 9.47 -4.24
N LEU A 44 4.91 8.27 -4.55
CA LEU A 44 3.99 8.02 -5.66
C LEU A 44 2.58 8.61 -5.47
N GLU A 45 2.09 8.72 -4.23
CA GLU A 45 0.82 9.38 -3.92
C GLU A 45 0.89 10.90 -4.06
N ASN A 46 2.07 11.50 -3.86
CA ASN A 46 2.27 12.94 -4.03
C ASN A 46 2.76 13.32 -5.43
N ALA A 47 3.11 12.36 -6.28
CA ALA A 47 3.53 12.60 -7.65
C ALA A 47 2.37 13.16 -8.50
N ASN A 48 2.66 14.17 -9.31
CA ASN A 48 1.75 14.77 -10.25
C ASN A 48 1.96 14.17 -11.65
N ALA A 49 0.91 13.55 -12.20
CA ALA A 49 0.94 12.96 -13.54
C ALA A 49 1.20 13.98 -14.67
N GLU A 50 0.98 15.28 -14.44
CA GLU A 50 1.29 16.33 -15.42
C GLU A 50 2.78 16.71 -15.45
N GLU A 51 3.55 16.33 -14.42
CA GLU A 51 4.96 16.69 -14.24
C GLU A 51 5.92 15.55 -14.61
N THR A 52 5.40 14.38 -14.95
CA THR A 52 6.20 13.20 -15.31
C THR A 52 5.62 12.49 -16.53
N ALA A 53 6.50 11.87 -17.32
CA ALA A 53 6.09 11.00 -18.42
C ALA A 53 5.98 9.53 -18.00
N GLU A 54 6.34 9.22 -16.74
CA GLU A 54 6.30 7.87 -16.18
C GLU A 54 4.86 7.38 -15.98
N ASP A 55 4.65 6.07 -16.11
CA ASP A 55 3.37 5.45 -15.78
C ASP A 55 3.24 5.29 -14.25
N LEU A 56 2.56 6.24 -13.62
CA LEU A 56 2.33 6.20 -12.17
C LEU A 56 1.53 4.98 -11.73
N ALA A 57 0.63 4.46 -12.57
CA ALA A 57 -0.14 3.28 -12.22
C ALA A 57 0.77 2.05 -12.18
N GLU A 58 1.65 1.89 -13.18
CA GLU A 58 2.65 0.80 -13.21
C GLU A 58 3.61 0.89 -12.01
N LEU A 59 4.11 2.08 -11.68
CA LEU A 59 5.00 2.28 -10.52
C LEU A 59 4.30 1.95 -9.20
N LYS A 60 3.04 2.35 -9.03
CA LYS A 60 2.23 2.00 -7.83
C LYS A 60 1.97 0.51 -7.78
N GLU A 61 1.58 -0.11 -8.88
CA GLU A 61 1.34 -1.55 -8.98
C GLU A 61 2.59 -2.34 -8.54
N LYS A 62 3.76 -2.02 -9.12
CA LYS A 62 5.06 -2.60 -8.74
C LYS A 62 5.36 -2.41 -7.27
N THR A 63 5.14 -1.21 -6.74
CA THR A 63 5.44 -0.86 -5.35
C THR A 63 4.60 -1.66 -4.37
N TYR A 64 3.27 -1.68 -4.56
CA TYR A 64 2.38 -2.47 -3.71
C TYR A 64 2.66 -3.97 -3.80
N LEU A 65 2.97 -4.48 -5.00
CA LEU A 65 3.31 -5.88 -5.18
C LEU A 65 4.57 -6.28 -4.41
N ASN A 66 5.64 -5.49 -4.52
CA ASN A 66 6.87 -5.76 -3.79
C ASN A 66 6.68 -5.59 -2.28
N TYR A 67 5.87 -4.63 -1.84
CA TYR A 67 5.60 -4.45 -0.42
C TYR A 67 4.83 -5.65 0.17
N GLY A 68 3.80 -6.13 -0.53
CA GLY A 68 3.08 -7.34 -0.13
C GLY A 68 4.01 -8.55 -0.02
N LEU A 69 4.91 -8.74 -1.00
CA LEU A 69 5.91 -9.82 -0.96
C LEU A 69 6.87 -9.68 0.22
N TYR A 70 7.37 -8.47 0.47
CA TYR A 70 8.21 -8.22 1.65
C TYR A 70 7.47 -8.61 2.93
N LEU A 71 6.23 -8.15 3.11
CA LEU A 71 5.42 -8.41 4.30
C LEU A 71 5.19 -9.92 4.49
N GLU A 72 4.78 -10.63 3.45
CA GLU A 72 4.49 -12.06 3.52
C GLU A 72 5.72 -12.89 3.93
N TYR A 73 6.85 -12.66 3.26
CA TYR A 73 8.01 -13.55 3.37
C TYR A 73 9.03 -13.11 4.44
N ARG A 74 9.18 -11.81 4.67
CA ARG A 74 10.19 -11.24 5.58
C ARG A 74 9.52 -10.44 6.70
N GLY A 75 8.88 -9.33 6.34
CA GLY A 75 8.22 -8.39 7.23
C GLY A 75 9.15 -7.79 8.30
N PRO A 76 8.61 -6.92 9.16
CA PRO A 76 9.33 -6.41 10.32
C PRO A 76 9.67 -7.51 11.34
N GLU A 77 10.82 -7.41 12.01
CA GLU A 77 11.37 -8.44 12.90
C GLU A 77 10.39 -8.88 14.02
N ASP A 78 9.59 -7.96 14.56
CA ASP A 78 8.67 -8.22 15.68
C ASP A 78 7.21 -8.50 15.25
N SER A 79 6.95 -8.65 13.95
CA SER A 79 5.59 -8.86 13.45
C SER A 79 5.18 -10.34 13.45
N SER A 80 3.94 -10.61 13.87
CA SER A 80 3.43 -11.97 13.83
C SER A 80 3.16 -12.40 12.37
N MET A 81 3.23 -13.70 12.08
CA MET A 81 2.86 -14.22 10.75
C MET A 81 1.45 -13.79 10.33
N ARG A 82 0.50 -13.72 11.27
CA ARG A 82 -0.86 -13.27 10.99
C ARG A 82 -0.90 -11.81 10.56
N ASP A 83 -0.22 -10.94 11.29
CA ASP A 83 -0.24 -9.51 11.00
C ASP A 83 0.44 -9.25 9.65
N ARG A 84 1.58 -9.90 9.40
CA ARG A 84 2.27 -9.88 8.11
C ARG A 84 1.38 -10.31 6.94
N MET A 85 0.72 -11.46 7.05
CA MET A 85 -0.18 -11.97 6.01
C MET A 85 -1.39 -11.05 5.80
N THR A 86 -1.94 -10.49 6.87
CA THR A 86 -3.06 -9.54 6.79
C THR A 86 -2.63 -8.28 6.03
N SER A 87 -1.50 -7.69 6.42
CA SER A 87 -0.97 -6.51 5.73
C SER A 87 -0.54 -6.80 4.29
N ALA A 88 -0.04 -7.99 3.99
CA ALA A 88 0.27 -8.40 2.62
C ALA A 88 -1.00 -8.46 1.74
N LEU A 89 -2.11 -9.02 2.26
CA LEU A 89 -3.39 -9.03 1.56
C LEU A 89 -3.87 -7.62 1.22
N GLU A 90 -3.75 -6.66 2.15
CA GLU A 90 -4.09 -5.26 1.90
C GLU A 90 -3.30 -4.70 0.71
N GLN A 91 -2.00 -5.00 0.61
CA GLN A 91 -1.18 -4.53 -0.51
C GLN A 91 -1.58 -5.21 -1.82
N TYR A 92 -1.85 -6.51 -1.81
CA TYR A 92 -2.28 -7.23 -3.01
C TYR A 92 -3.66 -6.78 -3.50
N ILE A 93 -4.56 -6.39 -2.60
CA ILE A 93 -5.81 -5.72 -2.96
C ILE A 93 -5.52 -4.43 -3.72
N LYS A 94 -4.58 -3.58 -3.26
CA LYS A 94 -4.16 -2.37 -3.99
C LYS A 94 -3.57 -2.68 -5.37
N VAL A 95 -2.81 -3.76 -5.51
CA VAL A 95 -2.34 -4.22 -6.83
C VAL A 95 -3.52 -4.53 -7.75
N LEU A 96 -4.55 -5.23 -7.25
CA LEU A 96 -5.71 -5.62 -8.06
C LEU A 96 -6.70 -4.49 -8.33
N GLU A 97 -6.76 -3.47 -7.48
CA GLU A 97 -7.47 -2.22 -7.75
C GLU A 97 -6.86 -1.48 -8.95
N ILE A 98 -5.53 -1.54 -9.11
CA ILE A 98 -4.81 -0.92 -10.23
C ILE A 98 -4.84 -1.80 -11.48
N ASN A 99 -4.46 -3.07 -11.32
CA ASN A 99 -4.40 -4.08 -12.37
C ASN A 99 -5.15 -5.34 -11.94
N PRO A 100 -6.45 -5.44 -12.27
CA PRO A 100 -7.27 -6.59 -11.90
C PRO A 100 -6.74 -7.93 -12.40
N ASP A 101 -5.93 -7.94 -13.47
CA ASP A 101 -5.43 -9.18 -14.08
C ASP A 101 -4.05 -9.60 -13.56
N ASN A 102 -3.49 -8.91 -12.56
CA ASN A 102 -2.18 -9.25 -12.00
C ASN A 102 -2.18 -10.67 -11.39
N GLN A 103 -1.59 -11.61 -12.13
CA GLN A 103 -1.57 -13.03 -11.76
C GLN A 103 -0.75 -13.31 -10.51
N LYS A 104 0.29 -12.52 -10.25
CA LYS A 104 1.15 -12.70 -9.08
C LYS A 104 0.36 -12.36 -7.82
N ALA A 105 -0.26 -11.18 -7.73
CA ALA A 105 -1.09 -10.79 -6.59
C ALA A 105 -2.24 -11.79 -6.34
N ARG A 106 -2.94 -12.22 -7.40
CA ARG A 106 -3.97 -13.27 -7.28
C ARG A 106 -3.43 -14.59 -6.70
N SER A 107 -2.24 -14.98 -7.10
CA SER A 107 -1.61 -16.23 -6.63
C SER A 107 -1.18 -16.13 -5.16
N GLU A 108 -0.56 -15.02 -4.76
CA GLU A 108 -0.16 -14.81 -3.36
C GLU A 108 -1.38 -14.68 -2.43
N ILE A 109 -2.45 -14.00 -2.86
CA ILE A 109 -3.71 -13.96 -2.11
C ILE A 109 -4.23 -15.37 -1.85
N LYS A 110 -4.31 -16.22 -2.88
CA LYS A 110 -4.76 -17.61 -2.73
C LYS A 110 -3.88 -18.41 -1.78
N GLN A 111 -2.56 -18.19 -1.82
CA GLN A 111 -1.62 -18.83 -0.91
C GLN A 111 -1.91 -18.43 0.54
N ILE A 112 -2.01 -17.13 0.82
CA ILE A 112 -2.29 -16.62 2.17
C ILE A 112 -3.66 -17.12 2.67
N MET A 113 -4.69 -17.07 1.83
CA MET A 113 -6.02 -17.53 2.21
C MET A 113 -6.05 -19.05 2.46
N GLY A 114 -5.31 -19.84 1.68
CA GLY A 114 -5.11 -21.26 1.95
C GLY A 114 -4.45 -21.51 3.31
N ILE A 115 -3.49 -20.68 3.72
CA ILE A 115 -2.88 -20.74 5.06
C ILE A 115 -3.93 -20.45 6.14
N TYR A 116 -4.75 -19.41 5.97
CA TYR A 116 -5.82 -19.08 6.91
C TYR A 116 -6.83 -20.21 7.09
N GLN A 117 -7.21 -20.91 6.02
CA GLN A 117 -8.12 -22.07 6.09
C GLN A 117 -7.57 -23.21 6.99
N THR A 118 -6.26 -23.28 7.22
CA THR A 118 -5.66 -24.27 8.12
C THR A 118 -5.69 -23.85 9.61
N MET A 119 -6.08 -22.60 9.90
CA MET A 119 -6.02 -22.01 11.23
C MET A 119 -7.44 -21.89 11.82
N PRO A 120 -7.81 -22.67 12.86
CA PRO A 120 -9.20 -22.81 13.32
C PRO A 120 -9.86 -21.54 13.88
N ASP A 121 -9.09 -20.51 14.24
CA ASP A 121 -9.58 -19.23 14.77
C ASP A 121 -8.92 -18.02 14.11
N ARG A 122 -8.43 -18.16 12.87
CA ARG A 122 -7.72 -17.07 12.19
C ARG A 122 -8.27 -16.88 10.79
N SER A 123 -8.93 -15.75 10.59
CA SER A 123 -9.21 -15.17 9.29
C SER A 123 -8.58 -13.77 9.22
N PRO A 124 -8.40 -13.21 8.02
CA PRO A 124 -8.25 -11.78 7.88
C PRO A 124 -9.53 -11.07 8.37
N GLY A 125 -9.46 -9.75 8.51
CA GLY A 125 -10.62 -8.92 8.89
C GLY A 125 -11.76 -9.01 7.87
N GLU A 126 -12.98 -8.72 8.32
CA GLU A 126 -14.18 -8.77 7.46
C GLU A 126 -14.06 -7.83 6.25
N GLU A 127 -13.44 -6.66 6.42
CA GLU A 127 -13.16 -5.70 5.35
C GLU A 127 -12.34 -6.33 4.21
N ILE A 128 -11.24 -7.01 4.54
CA ILE A 128 -10.42 -7.72 3.54
C ILE A 128 -11.23 -8.79 2.83
N LEU A 129 -12.09 -9.52 3.55
CA LEU A 129 -12.93 -10.56 2.92
C LEU A 129 -13.92 -9.94 1.92
N GLN A 130 -14.51 -8.80 2.27
CA GLN A 130 -15.43 -8.06 1.39
C GLN A 130 -14.70 -7.52 0.15
N ASP A 131 -13.49 -6.98 0.32
CA ASP A 131 -12.67 -6.49 -0.79
C ASP A 131 -12.28 -7.62 -1.76
N LEU A 132 -11.87 -8.77 -1.21
CA LEU A 132 -11.55 -9.96 -2.02
C LEU A 132 -12.78 -10.47 -2.80
N GLU A 133 -13.95 -10.48 -2.17
CA GLU A 133 -15.21 -10.84 -2.84
C GLU A 133 -15.54 -9.85 -3.97
N ALA A 134 -15.43 -8.55 -3.71
CA ALA A 134 -15.68 -7.50 -4.71
C ALA A 134 -14.74 -7.59 -5.92
N LEU A 135 -13.50 -8.05 -5.71
CA LEU A 135 -12.50 -8.31 -6.75
C LEU A 135 -12.67 -9.67 -7.46
N GLY A 136 -13.69 -10.45 -7.08
CA GLY A 136 -13.97 -11.76 -7.65
C GLY A 136 -12.88 -12.79 -7.36
N ILE A 137 -12.23 -12.70 -6.19
CA ILE A 137 -11.19 -13.63 -5.77
C ILE A 137 -11.81 -14.82 -5.04
N GLU A 138 -11.76 -15.98 -5.69
CA GLU A 138 -12.10 -17.26 -5.08
C GLU A 138 -10.84 -17.86 -4.42
N TYR A 139 -10.98 -18.33 -3.17
CA TYR A 139 -9.89 -18.89 -2.36
C TYR A 139 -10.35 -20.07 -1.50
#